data_AF-A0A0K0E0J2-F1
#
_entry.id   AF-A0A0K0E0J2-F1
#
_cell.length_a   1.000
_cell.length_b   1.000
_cell.length_c   1.000
_cell.angle_alpha   90.00
_cell.angle_beta   90.00
_cell.angle_gamma   90.00
#
_symmetry.space_group_name_H-M   'P 1'
#
loop_
_entity.id
_entity.type
_entity.pdbx_description
1 polymer ?
#
loop_
_entity_poly.entity_id
_entity_poly.type
_entity_poly.pdbx_seq_one_letter_code
_entity_poly.pdbx_strand_id
1 'polypeptide(L)'
;MHSRHCMLYEFHKGNNATTATKNICSVYPGFLDVRKCQRWFLKFKSGDFDLSDANRSGRTSALNNDILLEADLCQTIEELSNKLNSTCSTVQKHLKQIGKVYSEGVWVPHNLSEENKAKRLMLCSLLLQKHNVESFVDCLMTGDEKWVFFDNPKQ
;
A
#
# COMPACT_ATOMS: atom_id res chain seq x y z
N MET A 1 -12.68 23.26 15.17
CA MET A 1 -13.01 23.25 13.72
C MET A 1 -14.39 23.86 13.52
N HIS A 2 -14.54 25.20 13.56
CA HIS A 2 -15.87 25.84 13.46
C HIS A 2 -15.95 27.03 12.50
N SER A 3 -14.84 27.70 12.16
CA SER A 3 -14.85 28.90 11.30
C SER A 3 -15.45 28.65 9.92
N ARG A 4 -15.07 27.55 9.26
CA ARG A 4 -15.58 27.17 7.93
C ARG A 4 -17.08 26.92 7.92
N HIS A 5 -17.59 26.22 8.93
CA HIS A 5 -19.02 25.96 9.12
C HIS A 5 -19.80 27.26 9.37
N CYS A 6 -19.29 28.15 10.24
CA CYS A 6 -19.91 29.46 10.46
C CYS A 6 -19.94 30.31 9.18
N MET A 7 -18.86 30.32 8.40
CA MET A 7 -18.81 31.02 7.12
C MET A 7 -19.83 30.46 6.12
N LEU A 8 -19.97 29.13 6.04
CA LEU A 8 -20.95 28.48 5.16
C LEU A 8 -22.38 28.80 5.60
N TYR A 9 -22.66 28.77 6.90
CA TYR A 9 -23.96 29.16 7.45
C TYR A 9 -24.33 30.61 7.11
N GLU A 10 -23.40 31.54 7.30
CA GLU A 10 -23.59 32.95 6.93
C GLU A 10 -23.76 33.15 5.42
N PHE A 11 -23.05 32.36 4.61
CA PHE A 11 -23.22 32.36 3.16
C PHE A 11 -24.63 31.93 2.75
N HIS A 12 -25.17 30.86 3.35
CA HIS A 12 -26.55 30.40 3.10
C HIS A 12 -27.61 31.37 3.60
N LYS A 13 -27.32 32.18 4.62
CA LYS A 13 -28.19 33.31 5.02
C LYS A 13 -28.23 34.45 4.00
N GLY A 14 -27.39 34.43 2.96
CA GLY A 14 -27.31 35.49 1.96
C GLY A 14 -26.47 36.70 2.40
N ASN A 15 -25.70 36.59 3.49
CA ASN A 15 -24.80 37.67 3.90
C ASN A 15 -23.60 37.79 2.95
N ASN A 16 -22.98 38.97 2.91
CA ASN A 16 -21.67 39.13 2.24
C ASN A 16 -20.52 38.81 3.22
N ALA A 17 -19.31 38.60 2.70
CA ALA A 17 -18.16 38.19 3.52
C ALA A 17 -17.82 39.19 4.66
N THR A 18 -18.02 40.49 4.44
CA THR A 18 -17.76 41.51 5.45
C THR A 18 -18.78 41.44 6.59
N THR A 19 -20.07 41.33 6.26
CA THR A 19 -21.15 41.16 7.25
C THR A 19 -21.01 39.84 8.00
N ALA A 20 -20.74 38.75 7.28
CA ALA A 20 -20.49 37.44 7.87
C ALA A 20 -19.32 37.49 8.87
N THR A 21 -18.21 38.16 8.51
CA THR A 21 -17.07 38.33 9.42
C THR A 21 -17.46 39.11 10.67
N LYS A 22 -18.27 40.18 10.55
CA LYS A 22 -18.77 40.95 11.71
C LYS A 22 -19.68 40.10 12.61
N ASN A 23 -20.62 39.36 12.04
CA ASN A 23 -21.54 38.48 12.79
C ASN A 23 -20.79 37.36 13.53
N ILE A 24 -19.77 36.79 12.90
CA ILE A 24 -18.95 35.75 13.52
C ILE A 24 -18.07 36.36 14.61
N CYS A 25 -17.42 37.50 14.33
CA CYS A 25 -16.53 38.16 15.29
C CYS A 25 -17.28 38.85 16.44
N SER A 26 -18.58 39.12 16.33
CA SER A 26 -19.38 39.62 17.46
C SER A 26 -19.62 38.53 18.51
N VAL A 27 -19.68 37.27 18.10
CA VAL A 27 -19.77 36.11 19.01
C VAL A 27 -18.37 35.66 19.45
N TYR A 28 -17.41 35.67 18.52
CA TYR A 28 -16.02 35.23 18.75
C TYR A 28 -15.02 36.31 18.33
N PRO A 29 -14.70 37.27 19.21
CA PRO A 29 -13.80 38.38 18.88
C PRO A 29 -12.44 37.92 18.32
N GLY A 30 -12.01 38.49 17.19
CA GLY A 30 -10.72 38.19 16.55
C GLY A 30 -10.62 36.83 15.85
N PHE A 31 -11.71 36.08 15.76
CA PHE A 31 -11.70 34.71 15.24
C PHE A 31 -11.47 34.59 13.73
N LEU A 32 -11.92 35.59 12.96
CA LEU A 32 -11.88 35.55 11.51
C LEU A 32 -11.37 36.86 10.91
N ASP A 33 -10.47 36.75 9.93
CA ASP A 33 -10.06 37.87 9.10
C ASP A 33 -10.95 37.96 7.85
N VAL A 34 -11.33 39.17 7.46
CA VAL A 34 -12.22 39.43 6.31
C VAL A 34 -11.65 38.80 5.04
N ARG A 35 -10.32 38.85 4.84
CA ARG A 35 -9.67 38.23 3.67
C ARG A 35 -9.84 36.71 3.64
N LYS A 36 -9.79 36.04 4.80
CA LYS A 36 -10.08 34.59 4.90
C LYS A 36 -11.54 34.33 4.54
N CYS A 37 -12.47 35.13 5.03
CA CYS A 37 -13.90 35.00 4.72
C CYS A 37 -14.18 35.15 3.23
N GLN A 38 -13.60 36.18 2.60
CA GLN A 38 -13.72 36.42 1.15
C GLN A 38 -13.23 35.23 0.32
N ARG A 39 -12.09 34.63 0.67
CA ARG A 39 -11.57 33.43 -0.03
C ARG A 39 -12.55 32.25 0.04
N TRP A 40 -13.14 32.00 1.21
CA TRP A 40 -14.16 30.95 1.35
C TRP A 40 -15.44 31.27 0.60
N PHE A 41 -15.90 32.53 0.64
CA PHE A 41 -17.10 32.95 -0.08
C PHE A 41 -16.91 32.86 -1.60
N LEU A 42 -15.71 33.09 -2.12
CA LEU A 42 -15.37 32.84 -3.53
C LEU A 42 -15.53 31.35 -3.88
N LYS A 43 -15.03 30.46 -3.03
CA LYS A 43 -15.18 28.99 -3.17
C LYS A 43 -16.66 28.56 -3.16
N PHE A 44 -17.44 29.10 -2.23
CA PHE A 44 -18.88 28.81 -2.15
C PHE A 44 -19.65 29.36 -3.36
N LYS A 45 -19.27 30.52 -3.90
CA LYS A 45 -19.86 31.08 -5.13
C LYS A 45 -19.59 30.24 -6.37
N SER A 46 -18.48 29.50 -6.43
CA SER A 46 -18.21 28.54 -7.51
C SER A 46 -18.97 27.21 -7.35
N GLY A 47 -19.80 27.06 -6.31
CA GLY A 47 -20.57 25.85 -6.03
C GLY A 47 -19.80 24.77 -5.24
N ASP A 48 -18.59 25.08 -4.78
CA ASP A 48 -17.78 24.15 -3.98
C ASP A 48 -17.96 24.45 -2.47
N PHE A 49 -18.75 23.59 -1.81
CA PHE A 49 -19.06 23.68 -0.39
C PHE A 49 -18.19 22.76 0.48
N ASP A 50 -17.14 22.14 -0.08
CA ASP A 50 -16.27 21.27 0.69
C ASP A 50 -15.48 22.10 1.73
N LEU A 51 -15.58 21.71 3.00
CA LEU A 51 -14.92 22.38 4.12
C LEU A 51 -13.56 21.76 4.45
N SER A 52 -13.17 20.70 3.75
CA SER A 52 -11.87 20.07 3.89
C SER A 52 -10.74 20.99 3.40
N ASP A 53 -9.54 20.80 3.95
CA ASP A 53 -8.35 21.42 3.38
C ASP A 53 -8.01 20.73 2.06
N ALA A 54 -7.74 21.51 1.02
CA ALA A 54 -7.21 20.96 -0.22
C ALA A 54 -5.91 20.17 0.07
N ASN A 55 -5.68 19.11 -0.70
CA ASN A 55 -4.45 18.32 -0.63
C ASN A 55 -3.25 19.26 -0.70
N ARG A 56 -2.50 19.33 0.40
CA ARG A 56 -1.26 20.10 0.44
C ARG A 56 -0.18 19.23 -0.17
N SER A 57 0.57 19.78 -1.13
CA SER A 57 1.85 19.17 -1.52
C SER A 57 2.74 19.18 -0.27
N GLY A 58 2.83 18.03 0.39
CA GLY A 58 3.79 17.84 1.46
C GLY A 58 5.21 17.96 0.94
N ARG A 59 6.19 17.87 1.85
CA ARG A 59 7.59 17.73 1.46
C ARG A 59 7.71 16.46 0.59
N THR A 60 8.17 16.62 -0.64
CA THR A 60 8.51 15.49 -1.51
C THR A 60 9.57 14.64 -0.82
N SER A 61 9.33 13.33 -0.73
CA SER A 61 10.38 12.38 -0.34
C SER A 61 11.44 12.36 -1.44
N ALA A 62 12.72 12.35 -1.05
CA ALA A 62 13.81 12.22 -2.02
C ALA A 62 13.78 10.84 -2.73
N LEU A 63 13.17 9.85 -2.10
CA LEU A 63 13.07 8.49 -2.63
C LEU A 63 11.77 8.33 -3.42
N ASN A 64 11.91 7.90 -4.68
CA ASN A 64 10.79 7.52 -5.54
C ASN A 64 10.41 6.05 -5.29
N ASN A 65 9.11 5.79 -5.09
CA ASN A 65 8.57 4.46 -4.86
C ASN A 65 8.83 3.50 -6.01
N ASP A 66 8.89 4.01 -7.25
CA ASP A 66 9.09 3.18 -8.44
C ASP A 66 10.42 2.41 -8.38
N ILE A 67 11.46 3.02 -7.82
CA ILE A 67 12.80 2.41 -7.69
C ILE A 67 12.78 1.23 -6.72
N LEU A 68 11.92 1.28 -5.69
CA LEU A 68 11.76 0.18 -4.73
C LEU A 68 10.88 -0.97 -5.26
N LEU A 69 10.07 -0.72 -6.29
CA LEU A 69 9.24 -1.76 -6.90
C LEU A 69 10.08 -2.76 -7.70
N GLU A 70 11.13 -2.25 -8.36
CA GLU A 70 12.09 -3.02 -9.16
C GLU A 70 13.23 -3.61 -8.32
N ALA A 71 13.30 -3.28 -7.04
CA ALA A 71 14.34 -3.80 -6.15
C ALA A 71 14.18 -5.31 -5.95
N ASP A 72 15.33 -5.99 -5.83
CA ASP A 72 15.39 -7.43 -5.59
C ASP A 72 14.74 -7.76 -4.24
N LEU A 73 13.86 -8.77 -4.25
CA LEU A 73 13.05 -9.19 -3.10
C LEU A 73 13.90 -9.77 -1.96
N CYS A 74 15.15 -10.14 -2.25
CA CYS A 74 16.08 -10.72 -1.28
C CYS A 74 16.98 -9.69 -0.58
N GLN A 75 16.96 -8.42 -0.99
CA GLN A 75 17.84 -7.41 -0.41
C GLN A 75 17.42 -6.99 1.00
N THR A 76 18.40 -6.78 1.86
CA THR A 76 18.14 -6.21 3.19
C THR A 76 17.80 -4.73 3.09
N ILE A 77 17.12 -4.19 4.11
CA ILE A 77 16.83 -2.76 4.19
C ILE A 77 18.13 -1.93 4.16
N GLU A 78 19.22 -2.45 4.73
CA GLU A 78 20.53 -1.80 4.75
C GLU A 78 21.19 -1.76 3.37
N GLU A 79 21.15 -2.87 2.62
CA GLU A 79 21.61 -2.90 1.22
C GLU A 79 20.83 -1.91 0.34
N LEU A 80 19.50 -1.87 0.50
CA LEU A 80 18.66 -0.90 -0.20
C LEU A 80 18.98 0.54 0.22
N SER A 81 19.23 0.77 1.50
CA SER A 81 19.62 2.08 2.04
C SER A 81 20.90 2.58 1.39
N ASN A 82 21.91 1.71 1.30
CA ASN A 82 23.21 2.00 0.70
C ASN A 82 23.08 2.22 -0.82
N LYS A 83 22.33 1.38 -1.52
CA LYS A 83 22.10 1.49 -2.96
C LYS A 83 21.35 2.77 -3.34
N LEU A 84 20.39 3.19 -2.52
CA LEU A 84 19.52 4.33 -2.78
C LEU A 84 19.99 5.63 -2.13
N ASN A 85 21.18 5.64 -1.50
CA ASN A 85 21.70 6.79 -0.74
C ASN A 85 20.64 7.43 0.18
N SER A 86 19.81 6.58 0.79
CA SER A 86 18.70 6.97 1.64
C SER A 86 18.91 6.39 3.03
N THR A 87 18.14 6.82 4.01
CA THR A 87 18.19 6.21 5.36
C THR A 87 17.34 4.95 5.42
N CYS A 88 17.74 3.98 6.25
CA CYS A 88 16.99 2.73 6.45
C CYS A 88 15.52 3.00 6.83
N SER A 89 15.26 4.01 7.66
CA SER A 89 13.92 4.42 8.06
C SER A 89 13.07 4.94 6.90
N THR A 90 13.70 5.68 5.97
CA THR A 90 13.03 6.13 4.74
C THR A 90 12.67 4.91 3.88
N VAL A 91 13.63 4.02 3.61
CA VAL A 91 13.40 2.80 2.82
C VAL A 91 12.26 1.97 3.42
N GLN A 92 12.29 1.72 4.73
CA GLN A 92 11.26 0.94 5.41
C GLN A 92 9.87 1.59 5.32
N LYS A 93 9.78 2.91 5.47
CA LYS A 93 8.51 3.65 5.33
C LYS A 93 7.95 3.50 3.92
N HIS A 94 8.80 3.62 2.91
CA HIS A 94 8.41 3.52 1.51
C HIS A 94 8.01 2.08 1.13
N LEU A 95 8.75 1.05 1.58
CA LEU A 95 8.36 -0.35 1.40
C LEU A 95 6.95 -0.64 1.97
N LYS A 96 6.64 -0.12 3.16
CA LYS A 96 5.29 -0.22 3.76
C LYS A 96 4.23 0.51 2.93
N GLN A 97 4.54 1.68 2.36
CA GLN A 97 3.61 2.43 1.51
C GLN A 97 3.27 1.68 0.21
N ILE A 98 4.22 0.93 -0.35
CA ILE A 98 4.03 0.12 -1.56
C ILE A 98 3.39 -1.25 -1.24
N GLY A 99 3.27 -1.62 0.04
CA GLY A 99 2.69 -2.89 0.47
C GLY A 99 3.67 -4.07 0.41
N LYS A 100 4.99 -3.81 0.33
CA LYS A 100 6.01 -4.85 0.44
C LYS A 100 6.17 -5.28 1.89
N VAL A 101 6.10 -6.58 2.12
CA VAL A 101 6.32 -7.22 3.42
C VAL A 101 7.45 -8.22 3.31
N TYR A 102 8.21 -8.40 4.39
CA TYR A 102 9.17 -9.48 4.46
C TYR A 102 8.41 -10.82 4.49
N SER A 103 8.86 -11.75 3.65
CA SER A 103 8.40 -13.14 3.63
C SER A 103 9.61 -14.04 3.62
N GLU A 104 9.55 -15.13 4.37
CA GLU A 104 10.58 -16.16 4.30
C GLU A 104 10.56 -16.87 2.94
N GLY A 105 11.74 -17.26 2.47
CA GLY A 105 11.86 -18.08 1.27
C GLY A 105 11.25 -19.46 1.46
N VAL A 106 10.73 -20.05 0.38
CA VAL A 106 10.23 -21.42 0.40
C VAL A 106 11.39 -22.38 0.12
N TRP A 107 11.53 -23.41 0.96
CA TRP A 107 12.50 -24.49 0.72
C TRP A 107 12.10 -25.30 -0.52
N VAL A 108 13.01 -25.40 -1.49
CA VAL A 108 12.82 -26.21 -2.70
C VAL A 108 13.77 -27.42 -2.62
N PRO A 109 13.30 -28.67 -2.84
CA PRO A 109 14.11 -29.88 -2.63
C PRO A 109 15.40 -29.94 -3.45
N HIS A 110 15.36 -29.51 -4.72
CA HIS A 110 16.47 -29.63 -5.66
C HIS A 110 16.57 -28.41 -6.57
N ASN A 111 17.79 -28.01 -6.92
CA ASN A 111 18.05 -27.06 -8.01
C ASN A 111 18.01 -27.80 -9.35
N LEU A 112 16.87 -27.74 -10.05
CA LEU A 112 16.64 -28.49 -11.29
C LEU A 112 17.36 -27.85 -12.49
N SER A 113 18.01 -28.68 -13.32
CA SER A 113 18.49 -28.26 -14.65
C SER A 113 17.31 -27.95 -15.59
N GLU A 114 17.56 -27.16 -16.64
CA GLU A 114 16.55 -26.87 -17.67
C GLU A 114 16.00 -28.14 -18.34
N GLU A 115 16.86 -29.13 -18.56
CA GLU A 115 16.43 -30.45 -19.07
C GLU A 115 15.48 -31.16 -18.11
N ASN A 116 15.78 -31.15 -16.80
CA ASN A 116 14.90 -31.75 -15.79
C ASN A 116 13.55 -31.01 -15.71
N LYS A 117 13.54 -29.68 -15.83
CA LYS A 117 12.31 -28.87 -15.88
C LYS A 117 11.46 -29.23 -17.11
N ALA A 118 12.08 -29.30 -18.29
CA ALA A 118 11.40 -29.64 -19.54
C ALA A 118 10.82 -31.07 -19.49
N LYS A 119 11.60 -32.04 -19.01
CA LYS A 119 11.13 -33.42 -18.81
C LYS A 119 9.93 -33.49 -17.86
N ARG A 120 9.98 -32.80 -16.72
CA ARG A 120 8.86 -32.73 -15.76
C ARG A 120 7.62 -32.12 -16.39
N LEU A 121 7.76 -30.98 -17.08
CA LEU A 121 6.64 -30.33 -17.76
C LEU A 121 5.97 -31.28 -18.77
N MET A 122 6.78 -31.91 -19.63
CA MET A 122 6.29 -32.86 -20.64
C MET A 122 5.56 -34.05 -20.00
N LEU A 123 6.14 -34.69 -18.99
CA LEU A 123 5.50 -35.80 -18.28
C LEU A 123 4.19 -35.37 -17.61
N CYS A 124 4.17 -34.22 -16.92
CA CYS A 124 2.96 -33.68 -16.31
C CYS A 124 1.87 -33.39 -17.35
N SER A 125 2.23 -32.81 -18.51
CA SER A 125 1.28 -32.56 -19.60
C SER A 125 0.69 -33.86 -20.16
N LEU A 126 1.50 -34.90 -20.35
CA LEU A 126 1.02 -36.21 -20.80
C LEU A 126 0.08 -36.87 -19.79
N LEU A 127 0.44 -36.83 -18.50
CA LEU A 127 -0.39 -37.37 -17.43
C LEU A 127 -1.72 -36.62 -17.32
N LEU A 128 -1.71 -35.29 -17.46
CA LEU A 128 -2.92 -34.47 -17.46
C LEU A 128 -3.83 -34.77 -18.66
N GLN A 129 -3.25 -34.92 -19.86
CA GLN A 129 -3.99 -35.32 -21.06
C GLN A 129 -4.65 -36.69 -20.87
N LYS A 130 -3.91 -37.67 -20.34
CA LYS A 130 -4.46 -38.99 -20.02
C LYS A 130 -5.61 -38.90 -19.01
N HIS A 131 -5.42 -38.16 -17.93
CA HIS A 131 -6.44 -37.96 -16.89
C HIS A 131 -7.74 -37.36 -17.42
N ASN A 132 -7.65 -36.43 -18.38
CA ASN A 132 -8.81 -35.79 -18.98
C ASN A 132 -9.59 -36.71 -19.92
N VAL A 133 -8.95 -37.75 -20.47
CA VAL A 133 -9.62 -38.77 -21.29
C VAL A 133 -10.25 -39.83 -20.39
N GLU A 134 -9.50 -40.32 -19.41
CA GLU A 134 -9.95 -41.31 -18.44
C GLU A 134 -9.25 -41.07 -17.11
N SER A 135 -10.03 -40.91 -16.04
CA SER A 135 -9.49 -40.81 -14.69
C SER A 135 -8.80 -42.12 -14.33
N PHE A 136 -7.49 -42.07 -14.10
CA PHE A 136 -6.69 -43.22 -13.69
C PHE A 136 -6.33 -43.17 -12.20
N VAL A 137 -6.77 -42.14 -11.46
CA VAL A 137 -6.39 -41.92 -10.06
C VAL A 137 -6.89 -43.07 -9.18
N ASP A 138 -8.08 -43.61 -9.47
CA ASP A 138 -8.67 -44.73 -8.72
C ASP A 138 -7.88 -46.05 -8.88
N CYS A 139 -7.02 -46.14 -9.89
CA CYS A 139 -6.16 -47.28 -10.14
C CYS A 139 -4.70 -47.03 -9.73
N LEU A 140 -4.37 -45.85 -9.21
CA LEU A 140 -2.99 -45.46 -8.90
C LEU A 140 -2.57 -46.04 -7.54
N MET A 141 -1.61 -46.96 -7.56
CA MET A 141 -0.94 -47.46 -6.36
C MET A 141 0.47 -46.84 -6.28
N THR A 142 0.77 -46.12 -5.20
CA THR A 142 2.07 -45.48 -4.96
C THR A 142 2.71 -45.96 -3.66
N GLY A 143 4.04 -45.94 -3.59
CA GLY A 143 4.81 -46.16 -2.37
C GLY A 143 6.10 -45.34 -2.37
N ASP A 144 6.57 -44.94 -1.19
CA ASP A 144 7.84 -44.24 -0.98
C ASP A 144 8.43 -44.65 0.38
N GLU A 145 9.75 -44.51 0.52
CA GLU A 145 10.47 -44.83 1.76
C GLU A 145 10.75 -43.55 2.55
N LYS A 146 10.39 -43.53 3.84
CA LYS A 146 10.63 -42.38 4.73
C LYS A 146 11.39 -42.81 5.97
N TRP A 147 12.47 -42.10 6.28
CA TRP A 147 13.19 -42.27 7.54
C TRP A 147 12.35 -41.80 8.73
N VAL A 148 12.28 -42.62 9.78
CA VAL A 148 11.68 -42.29 11.07
C VAL A 148 12.78 -42.33 12.12
N PHE A 149 13.19 -41.17 12.61
CA PHE A 149 14.24 -41.06 13.63
C PHE A 149 13.66 -41.41 15.00
N PHE A 150 14.44 -42.15 15.80
CA PHE A 150 14.13 -42.42 17.21
C PHE A 150 14.80 -41.36 18.09
N ASP A 151 14.03 -40.70 18.95
CA ASP A 151 14.56 -39.78 19.97
C ASP A 151 14.63 -40.48 21.32
N ASN A 152 15.83 -40.64 21.88
CA ASN A 152 16.04 -41.24 23.19
C ASN A 152 16.51 -40.17 24.19
N PRO A 153 15.61 -39.57 24.98
CA PRO A 153 15.93 -38.45 25.87
C PRO A 153 16.76 -38.82 27.12
N LYS A 154 17.39 -40.01 27.16
CA LYS A 154 18.12 -40.54 28.34
C LYS A 154 19.58 -40.95 28.08
N GLN A 155 20.20 -40.48 27.00
CA GLN A 155 21.66 -40.45 26.84
C GLN A 155 22.17 -39.03 27.01
#